data_AF-A0A2P8KHE1-F1
#
_entry.id   AF-A0A2P8KHE1-F1
#
_cell.length_a   1.000
_cell.length_b   1.000
_cell.length_c   1.000
_cell.angle_alpha   90.00
_cell.angle_beta   90.00
_cell.angle_gamma   90.00
#
_symmetry.space_group_name_H-M   'P 1'
#
loop_
_entity.id
_entity.type
_entity.pdbx_description
1 polymer ?
#
loop_
_entity_poly.entity_id
_entity_poly.type
_entity_poly.pdbx_seq_one_letter_code
_entity_poly.pdbx_strand_id
1 'polypeptide(L)'
;MLNQAYATPEAARRDYGPVHAQLTKADLGAQLARRADEWIRHAGPAELLSVILSGGLSPVIVEEDGHVRTGIELGEEPGLLSKLGIIWSDLPPAETLPIVALVWEATPPPADSRLWEAWLALDGHAREGVRRFLHDEVDQCIPLFEACAEAWLREK
;
A
#
# COMPACT_ATOMS: atom_id res chain seq x y z
N MET A 1 28.04 62.59 -8.76
CA MET A 1 28.35 61.16 -8.97
C MET A 1 27.23 60.37 -8.32
N LEU A 2 26.39 59.72 -9.13
CA LEU A 2 25.19 58.99 -8.71
C LEU A 2 25.58 57.60 -8.22
N ASN A 3 25.24 57.29 -6.96
CA ASN A 3 25.43 55.95 -6.39
C ASN A 3 24.17 55.14 -6.70
N GLN A 4 24.25 54.21 -7.65
CA GLN A 4 23.16 53.33 -8.04
C GLN A 4 22.93 52.27 -6.96
N ALA A 5 21.71 52.25 -6.44
CA ALA A 5 21.19 51.18 -5.59
C ALA A 5 21.14 49.86 -6.38
N TYR A 6 21.79 48.82 -5.85
CA TYR A 6 21.60 47.46 -6.33
C TYR A 6 20.21 46.97 -5.91
N ALA A 7 19.26 47.01 -6.84
CA ALA A 7 18.00 46.29 -6.71
C ALA A 7 18.29 44.79 -6.80
N THR A 8 18.04 44.08 -5.71
CA THR A 8 17.97 42.61 -5.69
C THR A 8 16.73 42.20 -6.48
N PRO A 9 16.80 41.27 -7.45
CA PRO A 9 15.61 40.83 -8.15
C PRO A 9 14.71 40.08 -7.16
N GLU A 10 13.48 40.58 -7.00
CA GLU A 10 12.39 39.87 -6.32
C GLU A 10 12.31 38.45 -6.89
N ALA A 11 12.43 37.46 -6.00
CA ALA A 11 12.18 36.08 -6.34
C ALA A 11 10.77 36.00 -6.93
N ALA A 12 10.71 35.69 -8.23
CA ALA A 12 9.45 35.49 -8.94
C ALA A 12 8.57 34.57 -8.09
N ARG A 13 7.48 35.12 -7.55
CA ARG A 13 6.36 34.34 -7.04
C ARG A 13 5.96 33.42 -8.18
N ARG A 14 6.31 32.14 -8.05
CA ARG A 14 5.75 31.09 -8.88
C ARG A 14 4.29 31.01 -8.47
N ASP A 15 3.45 31.71 -9.19
CA ASP A 15 2.02 31.43 -9.24
C ASP A 15 1.91 29.98 -9.69
N TYR A 16 1.74 29.08 -8.72
CA TYR A 16 1.18 27.77 -8.99
C TYR A 16 -0.22 28.06 -9.52
N GLY A 17 -0.38 28.00 -10.85
CA GLY A 17 -1.68 27.96 -11.49
C GLY A 17 -2.55 26.89 -10.82
N PRO A 18 -3.89 26.94 -11.00
CA PRO A 18 -4.82 26.11 -10.24
C PRO A 18 -4.37 24.66 -10.35
N VAL A 19 -3.96 24.07 -9.23
CA VAL A 19 -3.54 22.65 -9.10
C VAL A 19 -4.80 21.76 -9.14
N HIS A 20 -5.66 22.06 -10.10
CA HIS A 20 -6.87 21.34 -10.45
C HIS A 20 -6.78 20.91 -11.92
N ALA A 21 -5.59 20.49 -12.37
CA ALA A 21 -5.57 19.42 -13.36
C ALA A 21 -6.27 18.25 -12.66
N GLN A 22 -7.57 18.09 -12.95
CA GLN A 22 -8.50 17.20 -12.25
C GLN A 22 -7.85 15.84 -12.03
N LEU A 23 -7.53 15.50 -10.78
CA LEU A 23 -6.99 14.19 -10.43
C LEU A 23 -7.98 13.14 -10.94
N THR A 24 -7.56 12.38 -11.95
CA THR A 24 -8.42 11.35 -12.52
C THR A 24 -8.45 10.14 -11.59
N LYS A 25 -9.46 9.27 -11.73
CA LYS A 25 -9.49 8.00 -11.00
C LYS A 25 -8.25 7.14 -11.29
N ALA A 26 -7.69 7.24 -12.50
CA ALA A 26 -6.48 6.52 -12.89
C ALA A 26 -5.25 7.08 -12.17
N ASP A 27 -5.14 8.41 -12.03
CA ASP A 27 -4.03 9.04 -11.29
C ASP A 27 -4.06 8.67 -9.81
N LEU A 28 -5.24 8.70 -9.19
CA LEU A 28 -5.42 8.32 -7.79
C LEU A 28 -5.25 6.82 -7.57
N GLY A 29 -5.78 5.98 -8.47
CA GLY A 29 -5.58 4.53 -8.44
C GLY A 29 -4.11 4.15 -8.53
N ALA A 30 -3.36 4.74 -9.47
CA ALA A 30 -1.92 4.54 -9.59
C ALA A 30 -1.14 5.06 -8.37
N GLN A 31 -1.60 6.14 -7.73
CA GLN A 31 -1.01 6.58 -6.46
C GLN A 31 -1.25 5.56 -5.35
N LEU A 32 -2.46 5.05 -5.19
CA LEU A 32 -2.78 4.05 -4.16
C LEU A 32 -2.00 2.76 -4.37
N ALA A 33 -1.86 2.27 -5.60
CA ALA A 33 -1.03 1.10 -5.91
C ALA A 33 0.43 1.33 -5.47
N ARG A 34 1.02 2.49 -5.80
CA ARG A 34 2.36 2.86 -5.32
C ARG A 34 2.45 2.93 -3.79
N ARG A 35 1.40 3.42 -3.12
CA ARG A 35 1.34 3.44 -1.65
C ARG A 35 1.23 2.04 -1.07
N ALA A 36 0.56 1.11 -1.73
CA ALA A 36 0.52 -0.29 -1.34
C ALA A 36 1.90 -0.93 -1.46
N ASP A 37 2.61 -0.69 -2.56
CA ASP A 37 3.99 -1.15 -2.71
C ASP A 37 4.94 -0.56 -1.65
N GLU A 38 4.80 0.72 -1.36
CA GLU A 38 5.55 1.37 -0.29
C GLU A 38 5.23 0.74 1.07
N TRP A 39 3.95 0.49 1.35
CA TRP A 39 3.53 -0.19 2.57
C TRP A 39 4.14 -1.60 2.65
N ILE A 40 4.03 -2.41 1.59
CA ILE A 40 4.58 -3.77 1.53
C ILE A 40 6.09 -3.76 1.80
N ARG A 41 6.84 -2.76 1.30
CA ARG A 41 8.28 -2.63 1.56
C ARG A 41 8.63 -2.32 3.02
N HIS A 42 7.77 -1.60 3.74
CA HIS A 42 8.05 -1.19 5.12
C HIS A 42 7.34 -2.02 6.18
N ALA A 43 6.31 -2.78 5.79
CA ALA A 43 5.52 -3.60 6.70
C ALA A 43 6.38 -4.58 7.50
N GLY A 44 6.11 -4.67 8.80
CA GLY A 44 6.72 -5.64 9.69
C GLY A 44 6.16 -7.05 9.52
N PRO A 45 6.79 -8.06 10.15
CA PRO A 45 6.31 -9.45 10.09
C PRO A 45 4.87 -9.61 10.56
N ALA A 46 4.47 -8.94 11.66
CA ALA A 46 3.10 -9.01 12.16
C ALA A 46 2.07 -8.48 11.15
N GLU A 47 2.38 -7.36 10.51
CA GLU A 47 1.50 -6.73 9.52
C GLU A 47 1.38 -7.57 8.25
N LEU A 48 2.51 -8.06 7.73
CA LEU A 48 2.53 -8.96 6.58
C LEU A 48 1.75 -10.25 6.87
N LEU A 49 1.95 -10.83 8.05
CA LEU A 49 1.22 -12.01 8.49
C LEU A 49 -0.29 -11.73 8.59
N SER A 50 -0.68 -10.60 9.19
CA SER A 50 -2.09 -10.20 9.28
C SER A 50 -2.74 -10.12 7.90
N VAL A 51 -2.07 -9.47 6.94
CA VAL A 51 -2.59 -9.33 5.58
C VAL A 51 -2.72 -10.68 4.89
N ILE A 52 -1.72 -11.55 4.96
CA ILE A 52 -1.83 -12.84 4.26
C ILE A 52 -2.89 -13.76 4.85
N LEU A 53 -3.17 -13.63 6.15
CA LEU A 53 -4.16 -14.47 6.82
C LEU A 53 -5.58 -13.93 6.76
N SER A 54 -5.75 -12.61 6.69
CA SER A 54 -7.06 -11.98 6.90
C SER A 54 -7.30 -10.76 6.01
N GLY A 55 -6.31 -10.32 5.24
CA GLY A 55 -6.37 -9.13 4.41
C GLY A 55 -6.39 -7.87 5.26
N GLY A 56 -7.29 -6.95 4.93
CA GLY A 56 -7.49 -5.72 5.70
C GLY A 56 -6.73 -4.50 5.17
N LEU A 57 -6.09 -4.58 4.00
CA LEU A 57 -5.57 -3.38 3.35
C LEU A 57 -6.71 -2.41 3.05
N SER A 58 -6.51 -1.14 3.40
CA SER A 58 -7.50 -0.08 3.24
C SER A 58 -6.87 1.16 2.60
N PRO A 59 -7.54 1.80 1.62
CA PRO A 59 -7.05 3.03 1.01
C PRO A 59 -7.33 4.23 1.94
N VAL A 60 -6.31 5.06 2.14
CA VAL A 60 -6.45 6.36 2.79
C VAL A 60 -6.39 7.44 1.72
N ILE A 61 -7.47 8.20 1.55
CA ILE A 61 -7.50 9.35 0.64
C ILE A 61 -8.06 10.56 1.40
N VAL A 62 -7.20 11.54 1.64
CA VAL A 62 -7.54 12.74 2.44
C VAL A 62 -7.29 13.98 1.58
N GLU A 63 -8.23 14.93 1.60
CA GLU A 63 -8.02 16.26 1.02
C GLU A 63 -7.83 17.28 2.14
N GLU A 64 -6.66 17.91 2.19
CA GLU A 64 -6.26 18.92 3.17
C GLU A 64 -5.72 20.15 2.42
N ASP A 65 -6.26 21.34 2.71
CA ASP A 65 -5.81 22.61 2.13
C ASP A 65 -5.73 22.62 0.58
N GLY A 66 -6.66 21.92 -0.08
CA GLY A 66 -6.69 21.78 -1.55
C GLY A 66 -5.66 20.80 -2.12
N HIS A 67 -5.01 20.01 -1.27
CA HIS A 67 -4.07 18.95 -1.65
C HIS A 67 -4.63 17.58 -1.29
N VAL A 68 -4.57 16.63 -2.23
CA VAL A 68 -4.96 15.23 -1.99
C VAL A 68 -3.74 14.41 -1.57
N ARG A 69 -3.88 13.70 -0.44
CA ARG A 69 -2.89 12.77 0.11
C ARG A 69 -3.44 11.36 0.03
N THR A 70 -2.59 10.42 -0.38
CA THR A 70 -2.91 9.00 -0.51
C THR A 70 -2.04 8.16 0.42
N GLY A 71 -2.59 7.07 0.94
CA GLY A 71 -1.91 6.11 1.81
C GLY A 71 -2.59 4.74 1.79
N ILE A 72 -1.96 3.80 2.48
CA ILE A 72 -2.49 2.46 2.74
C ILE A 72 -2.29 2.18 4.22
N GLU A 73 -3.33 1.66 4.86
CA GLU A 73 -3.31 1.22 6.25
C GLU A 73 -4.01 -0.12 6.41
N LEU A 74 -3.89 -0.72 7.59
CA LEU A 74 -4.71 -1.86 7.98
C LEU A 74 -6.01 -1.34 8.60
N GLY A 75 -7.10 -1.53 7.88
CA GLY A 75 -8.44 -1.17 8.34
C GLY A 75 -9.13 -2.35 9.02
N GLU A 76 -9.93 -2.05 10.06
CA GLU A 76 -10.79 -3.05 10.71
C GLU A 76 -12.09 -3.27 9.93
N GLU A 77 -12.52 -2.29 9.13
CA GLU A 77 -13.73 -2.38 8.32
C GLU A 77 -13.45 -2.96 6.92
N PRO A 78 -14.30 -3.88 6.43
CA PRO A 78 -14.12 -4.49 5.11
C PRO A 78 -14.40 -3.47 3.99
N GLY A 79 -13.35 -3.13 3.25
CA GLY A 79 -13.37 -2.27 2.06
C GLY A 79 -12.99 -3.00 0.78
N LEU A 80 -12.93 -2.27 -0.35
CA LEU A 80 -12.59 -2.86 -1.65
C LEU A 80 -11.21 -3.55 -1.65
N LEU A 81 -10.20 -2.94 -1.03
CA LEU A 81 -8.85 -3.51 -0.93
C LEU A 81 -8.71 -4.58 0.17
N SER A 82 -9.71 -4.77 1.03
CA SER A 82 -9.53 -5.58 2.25
C SER A 82 -9.36 -7.07 1.96
N LYS A 83 -9.65 -7.52 0.74
CA LYS A 83 -9.47 -8.92 0.32
C LYS A 83 -8.13 -9.18 -0.35
N LEU A 84 -7.38 -8.12 -0.67
CA LEU A 84 -6.05 -8.28 -1.23
C LEU A 84 -5.12 -8.90 -0.19
N GLY A 85 -4.24 -9.77 -0.67
CA GLY A 85 -3.19 -10.38 0.10
C GLY A 85 -3.56 -11.72 0.70
N ILE A 86 -4.83 -12.14 0.69
CA ILE A 86 -5.25 -13.34 1.42
C ILE A 86 -4.79 -14.59 0.68
N ILE A 87 -3.93 -15.39 1.32
CA ILE A 87 -3.48 -16.67 0.75
C ILE A 87 -4.60 -17.71 0.84
N TRP A 88 -5.12 -18.14 -0.32
CA TRP A 88 -6.15 -19.17 -0.44
C TRP A 88 -7.25 -19.06 0.63
N SER A 89 -8.10 -18.03 0.49
CA SER A 89 -9.18 -17.70 1.42
C SER A 89 -10.18 -18.83 1.71
N ASP A 90 -10.21 -19.86 0.86
CA ASP A 90 -11.09 -21.04 1.01
C ASP A 90 -10.50 -22.13 1.94
N LEU A 91 -9.25 -21.99 2.39
CA LEU A 91 -8.56 -22.97 3.23
C LEU A 91 -8.03 -22.33 4.53
N PRO A 92 -7.96 -23.10 5.63
CA PRO A 92 -7.46 -22.56 6.89
C PRO A 92 -5.95 -22.26 6.82
N PRO A 93 -5.46 -21.21 7.51
CA PRO A 93 -4.05 -20.82 7.54
C PRO A 93 -3.05 -21.94 7.85
N ALA A 94 -3.43 -22.87 8.73
CA ALA A 94 -2.58 -23.99 9.12
C ALA A 94 -2.34 -25.00 7.97
N GLU A 95 -3.21 -25.00 6.96
CA GLU A 95 -3.07 -25.80 5.74
C GLU A 95 -2.39 -25.01 4.62
N THR A 96 -2.69 -23.72 4.49
CA THR A 96 -2.16 -22.88 3.40
C THR A 96 -0.70 -22.45 3.64
N LEU A 97 -0.34 -22.04 4.86
CA LEU A 97 1.01 -21.55 5.17
C LEU A 97 2.11 -22.58 4.86
N PRO A 98 1.98 -23.88 5.19
CA PRO A 98 2.96 -24.88 4.78
C PRO A 98 3.10 -25.02 3.26
N ILE A 99 2.01 -24.94 2.51
CA ILE A 99 2.03 -25.05 1.04
C ILE A 99 2.75 -23.85 0.43
N VAL A 100 2.42 -22.63 0.85
CA VAL A 100 3.10 -21.42 0.33
C VAL A 100 4.56 -21.36 0.77
N ALA A 101 4.89 -21.82 1.97
CA ALA A 101 6.28 -21.90 2.43
C ALA A 101 7.13 -22.78 1.51
N LEU A 102 6.59 -23.90 1.03
CA LEU A 102 7.26 -24.74 0.03
C LEU A 102 7.47 -24.01 -1.30
N VAL A 103 6.45 -23.28 -1.78
CA VAL A 103 6.54 -22.49 -3.02
C VAL A 103 7.57 -21.35 -2.91
N TRP A 104 7.72 -20.78 -1.72
CA TRP A 104 8.68 -19.71 -1.44
C TRP A 104 10.07 -20.21 -1.05
N GLU A 105 10.29 -21.53 -1.04
CA GLU A 105 11.54 -22.16 -0.62
C GLU A 105 11.93 -21.79 0.84
N ALA A 106 10.93 -21.58 1.68
CA ALA A 106 11.10 -21.26 3.10
C ALA A 106 11.08 -22.51 3.98
N THR A 107 11.53 -22.38 5.23
CA THR A 107 11.29 -23.41 6.24
C THR A 107 9.78 -23.51 6.52
N PRO A 108 9.27 -24.72 6.83
CA PRO A 108 7.87 -24.88 7.16
C PRO A 108 7.51 -24.06 8.42
N PRO A 109 6.34 -23.42 8.46
CA PRO A 109 5.90 -22.68 9.63
C PRO A 109 5.72 -23.63 10.83
N PRO A 110 5.97 -23.16 12.06
CA PRO A 110 5.69 -23.94 13.26
C PRO A 110 4.21 -24.37 13.35
N ALA A 111 3.95 -25.53 13.96
CA ALA A 111 2.58 -25.99 14.19
C ALA A 111 1.81 -25.09 15.18
N ASP A 112 2.50 -24.42 16.10
CA ASP A 112 1.91 -23.42 17.00
C ASP A 112 1.81 -22.07 16.28
N SER A 113 0.59 -21.60 16.04
CA SER A 113 0.32 -20.36 15.32
C SER A 113 0.85 -19.11 16.03
N ARG A 114 1.08 -19.18 17.34
CA ARG A 114 1.68 -18.08 18.11
C ARG A 114 3.13 -17.80 17.71
N LEU A 115 3.77 -18.74 17.00
CA LEU A 115 5.15 -18.62 16.53
C LEU A 115 5.26 -18.19 15.06
N TRP A 116 4.14 -18.00 14.36
CA TRP A 116 4.16 -17.66 12.92
C TRP A 116 4.78 -16.29 12.65
N GLU A 117 4.51 -15.29 13.49
CA GLU A 117 5.15 -13.98 13.36
C GLU A 117 6.68 -14.10 13.52
N ALA A 118 7.12 -14.84 14.54
CA ALA A 118 8.54 -15.07 14.78
C ALA A 118 9.19 -15.86 13.64
N TRP A 119 8.49 -16.86 13.08
CA TRP A 119 8.94 -17.57 11.90
C TRP A 119 9.12 -16.63 10.70
N LEU A 120 8.13 -15.79 10.40
CA LEU A 120 8.23 -14.82 9.30
C LEU A 120 9.33 -13.76 9.56
N ALA A 121 9.59 -13.42 10.81
CA ALA A 121 10.68 -12.52 11.19
C ALA A 121 12.08 -13.14 11.00
N LEU A 122 12.22 -14.45 11.23
CA LEU A 122 13.51 -15.15 11.22
C LEU A 122 13.83 -15.79 9.87
N ASP A 123 12.82 -16.26 9.14
CA ASP A 123 12.99 -16.90 7.83
C ASP A 123 12.92 -15.84 6.72
N GLY A 124 14.09 -15.57 6.10
CA GLY A 124 14.21 -14.60 5.02
C GLY A 124 13.44 -14.98 3.75
N HIS A 125 13.33 -16.28 3.45
CA HIS A 125 12.59 -16.76 2.29
C HIS A 125 11.09 -16.61 2.49
N ALA A 126 10.58 -16.90 3.70
CA ALA A 126 9.19 -16.67 4.03
C ALA A 126 8.84 -15.18 3.91
N ARG A 127 9.66 -14.31 4.51
CA ARG A 127 9.42 -12.86 4.48
C ARG A 127 9.43 -12.29 3.06
N GLU A 128 10.40 -12.69 2.25
CA GLU A 128 10.50 -12.21 0.87
C GLU A 128 9.42 -12.83 -0.02
N GLY A 129 9.08 -14.10 0.20
CA GLY A 129 7.99 -14.79 -0.49
C GLY A 129 6.65 -14.08 -0.30
N VAL A 130 6.32 -13.68 0.93
CA VAL A 130 5.12 -12.89 1.23
C VAL A 130 5.16 -11.54 0.52
N ARG A 131 6.28 -10.81 0.58
CA ARG A 131 6.39 -9.49 -0.08
C ARG A 131 6.22 -9.60 -1.59
N ARG A 132 6.87 -10.56 -2.22
CA ARG A 132 6.73 -10.82 -3.66
C ARG A 132 5.29 -11.15 -4.01
N PHE A 133 4.65 -12.03 -3.26
CA PHE A 133 3.24 -12.37 -3.46
C PHE A 133 2.34 -11.13 -3.38
N LEU A 134 2.51 -10.28 -2.38
CA LEU A 134 1.72 -9.04 -2.24
C LEU A 134 2.00 -8.05 -3.38
N HIS A 135 3.25 -7.88 -3.79
CA HIS A 135 3.60 -7.02 -4.94
C HIS A 135 2.95 -7.52 -6.23
N ASP A 136 3.04 -8.82 -6.50
CA ASP A 136 2.42 -9.43 -7.68
C ASP A 136 0.90 -9.21 -7.68
N GLU A 137 0.27 -9.25 -6.50
CA GLU A 137 -1.17 -9.02 -6.37
C GLU A 137 -1.54 -7.54 -6.56
N VAL A 138 -0.74 -6.60 -6.04
CA VAL A 138 -0.93 -5.16 -6.30
C VAL A 138 -0.91 -4.88 -7.80
N ASP A 139 0.08 -5.43 -8.51
CA ASP A 139 0.22 -5.26 -9.97
C ASP A 139 -0.96 -5.87 -10.74
N GLN A 140 -1.46 -7.02 -10.30
CA GLN A 140 -2.60 -7.70 -10.93
C GLN A 140 -3.94 -7.03 -10.62
N CYS A 141 -4.03 -6.29 -9.51
CA CYS A 141 -5.27 -5.69 -9.01
C CYS A 141 -5.34 -4.15 -9.18
N ILE A 142 -4.57 -3.56 -10.11
CA ILE A 142 -4.67 -2.13 -10.46
C ILE A 142 -6.12 -1.63 -10.63
N PRO A 143 -7.03 -2.35 -11.33
CA PRO A 143 -8.43 -1.91 -11.46
C PRO A 143 -9.18 -1.74 -10.13
N LEU A 144 -8.78 -2.45 -9.08
CA LEU A 144 -9.39 -2.34 -7.75
C LEU A 144 -8.98 -1.04 -7.04
N PHE A 145 -7.74 -0.60 -7.23
CA PHE A 145 -7.27 0.70 -6.74
C PHE A 145 -7.99 1.86 -7.46
N GLU A 146 -8.21 1.73 -8.78
CA GLU A 146 -9.02 2.70 -9.53
C GLU A 146 -10.47 2.74 -9.03
N ALA A 147 -11.05 1.59 -8.69
CA ALA A 147 -12.40 1.52 -8.14
C ALA A 147 -12.49 2.20 -6.76
N CYS A 148 -11.45 2.10 -5.93
CA CYS A 148 -11.36 2.85 -4.66
C CYS A 148 -11.31 4.36 -4.91
N ALA A 149 -10.48 4.80 -5.84
CA ALA A 149 -10.40 6.21 -6.23
C ALA A 149 -11.73 6.72 -6.79
N GLU A 150 -12.40 5.92 -7.62
CA GLU A 150 -13.71 6.25 -8.18
C GLU A 150 -14.80 6.35 -7.11
N ALA A 151 -14.81 5.46 -6.12
CA ALA A 151 -15.74 5.55 -4.99
C ALA A 151 -15.56 6.86 -4.23
N TRP A 152 -14.33 7.21 -3.86
CA TRP A 152 -14.02 8.46 -3.16
C TRP A 152 -14.38 9.72 -3.98
N LEU A 153 -14.09 9.73 -5.28
CA LEU A 153 -14.45 10.84 -6.17
C LEU A 153 -15.96 11.05 -6.31
N ARG A 154 -16.79 10.01 -6.08
CA ARG A 154 -18.26 10.09 -6.12
C ARG A 154 -18.87 10.59 -4.81
N GLU A 155 -18.16 10.46 -3.70
CA GLU A 155 -18.60 10.90 -2.37
C GLU A 155 -18.28 12.39 -2.09
N LYS A 156 -17.44 13.00 -2.93
CA LYS A 156 -17.15 14.44 -2.99
C LYS A 156 -18.28 15.23 -3.63
#